data_AF-A0A2T7CMZ5-F1
#
_entry.id   AF-A0A2T7CMZ5-F1
#
_cell.length_a   1.000
_cell.length_b   1.000
_cell.length_c   1.000
_cell.angle_alpha   90.00
_cell.angle_beta   90.00
_cell.angle_gamma   90.00
#
_symmetry.space_group_name_H-M   'P 1'
#
loop_
_entity.id
_entity.type
_entity.pdbx_description
1 polymer ?
#
loop_
_entity_poly.entity_id
_entity_poly.type
_entity_poly.pdbx_seq_one_letter_code
_entity_poly.pdbx_strand_id
1 'polypeptide(L)'
;MALVVMCGQPCSGKSAAVACLAAALRTSSTDLTVRIIDESSLHLGRNDSYKDMVVEKNLRGVLRSEVDRSVSRDSIIIVDSLNNIK
;
A
#
# COMPACT_ATOMS: atom_id res chain seq x y z
N MET A 1 -0.26 -15.53 -5.26
CA MET A 1 -0.20 -14.09 -5.55
C MET A 1 -1.53 -13.44 -5.19
N ALA A 2 -1.51 -12.48 -4.28
CA ALA A 2 -2.69 -11.67 -3.96
C ALA A 2 -2.29 -10.19 -3.83
N LEU A 3 -3.14 -9.30 -4.31
CA LEU A 3 -2.98 -7.85 -4.18
C LEU A 3 -4.19 -7.31 -3.40
N VAL A 4 -3.94 -6.70 -2.26
CA VAL A 4 -4.95 -6.07 -1.41
C VAL A 4 -4.77 -4.57 -1.51
N VAL A 5 -5.75 -3.87 -2.06
CA VAL A 5 -5.73 -2.40 -2.16
C VAL A 5 -6.65 -1.84 -1.09
N MET A 6 -6.09 -1.09 -0.15
CA MET A 6 -6.88 -0.36 0.83
C MET A 6 -7.30 0.98 0.26
N CYS A 7 -8.59 1.28 0.39
CA CYS A 7 -9.18 2.53 -0.10
C CYS A 7 -9.98 3.20 1.03
N GLY A 8 -9.96 4.53 1.07
CA GLY A 8 -10.74 5.28 2.05
C GLY A 8 -10.15 6.65 2.38
N GLN A 9 -10.91 7.46 3.10
CA GLN A 9 -10.51 8.82 3.48
C GLN A 9 -9.28 8.84 4.40
N PRO A 10 -8.53 9.96 4.46
CA PRO A 10 -7.49 10.14 5.47
C PRO A 10 -8.03 9.86 6.88
N CYS A 11 -7.20 9.24 7.73
CA CYS A 11 -7.55 8.91 9.11
C CYS A 11 -8.74 7.94 9.30
N SER A 12 -9.18 7.21 8.26
CA SER A 12 -10.27 6.22 8.37
C SER A 12 -9.83 4.85 8.95
N GLY A 13 -8.64 4.75 9.55
CA GLY A 13 -8.13 3.51 10.12
C GLY A 13 -7.48 2.51 9.15
N LYS A 14 -7.24 2.87 7.87
CA LYS A 14 -6.61 1.98 6.87
C LYS A 14 -5.30 1.37 7.37
N SER A 15 -4.36 2.19 7.83
CA SER A 15 -3.07 1.71 8.32
C SER A 15 -3.20 0.75 9.51
N ALA A 16 -4.18 0.95 10.39
CA ALA A 16 -4.45 0.03 11.49
C ALA A 16 -5.03 -1.31 10.98
N ALA A 17 -5.96 -1.27 10.03
CA ALA A 17 -6.49 -2.46 9.38
C ALA A 17 -5.40 -3.24 8.61
N VAL A 18 -4.49 -2.54 7.94
CA VAL A 18 -3.34 -3.12 7.24
C VAL A 18 -2.39 -3.81 8.20
N ALA A 19 -2.05 -3.17 9.32
CA ALA A 19 -1.19 -3.75 10.34
C ALA A 19 -1.81 -5.04 10.93
N CYS A 20 -3.11 -5.00 11.25
CA CYS A 20 -3.85 -6.16 11.74
C CYS A 20 -3.90 -7.30 10.71
N LEU A 21 -4.25 -6.97 9.45
CA LEU A 21 -4.31 -7.94 8.37
C LEU A 21 -2.94 -8.56 8.09
N ALA A 22 -1.88 -7.76 8.04
CA ALA A 22 -0.52 -8.25 7.80
C ALA A 22 -0.05 -9.16 8.94
N ALA A 23 -0.39 -8.85 10.20
CA ALA A 23 -0.08 -9.71 11.33
C ALA A 23 -0.81 -11.06 11.20
N ALA A 24 -2.12 -11.04 10.95
CA ALA A 24 -2.92 -12.25 10.78
C ALA A 24 -2.41 -13.14 9.63
N LEU A 25 -2.11 -12.54 8.47
CA LEU A 25 -1.59 -13.26 7.30
C LEU A 25 -0.24 -13.91 7.54
N ARG A 26 0.67 -13.22 8.25
CA ARG A 26 1.98 -13.78 8.62
C ARG A 26 1.85 -14.96 9.58
N THR A 27 0.81 -14.98 10.42
CA THR A 27 0.54 -16.11 11.32
C THR A 27 -0.13 -17.27 10.60
N SER A 28 -1.02 -17.02 9.64
CA SER A 28 -1.78 -18.06 8.94
C SER A 28 -1.02 -18.73 7.79
N SER A 29 -0.04 -18.04 7.21
CA SER A 29 0.62 -18.47 5.98
C SER A 29 2.13 -18.25 6.08
N THR A 30 2.87 -19.28 6.49
CA THR A 30 4.33 -19.23 6.64
C THR A 30 5.08 -19.14 5.32
N ASP A 31 4.47 -19.63 4.24
CA ASP A 31 5.14 -19.78 2.95
C ASP A 31 4.98 -18.54 2.06
N LEU A 32 4.10 -17.61 2.44
CA LEU A 32 3.79 -16.41 1.66
C LEU A 32 4.45 -15.17 2.27
N THR A 33 5.12 -14.40 1.42
CA THR A 33 5.75 -13.14 1.83
C THR A 33 4.72 -12.00 1.84
N VAL A 34 4.41 -11.47 3.02
CA VAL A 34 3.48 -10.34 3.18
C VAL A 34 4.24 -9.02 3.19
N ARG A 35 4.08 -8.22 2.12
CA ARG A 35 4.70 -6.90 1.96
C ARG A 35 3.65 -5.80 1.96
N ILE A 36 3.92 -4.72 2.69
CA ILE A 36 3.09 -3.51 2.73
C ILE A 36 3.81 -2.43 1.91
N ILE A 37 3.07 -1.75 1.04
CA ILE A 37 3.54 -0.62 0.24
C ILE A 37 2.67 0.58 0.59
N ASP A 38 3.30 1.61 1.13
CA ASP A 38 2.69 2.90 1.48
C ASP A 38 3.62 4.06 1.10
N GLU A 39 3.16 5.30 1.27
CA GLU A 39 4.00 6.46 0.93
C GLU A 39 5.28 6.51 1.79
N SER A 40 5.18 6.09 3.05
CA SER A 40 6.31 6.14 4.01
C SER A 40 7.42 5.14 3.67
N SER A 41 7.06 3.98 3.12
CA SER A 41 7.99 2.95 2.62
C SER A 41 8.82 3.43 1.43
N LEU A 42 8.34 4.47 0.73
CA LEU A 42 9.03 5.13 -0.37
C LEU A 42 9.78 6.39 0.07
N HIS A 43 9.89 6.63 1.38
CA HIS A 43 10.43 7.87 1.97
C HIS A 43 9.69 9.14 1.53
N LEU A 44 8.40 9.03 1.22
CA LEU A 44 7.55 10.15 0.82
C LEU A 44 6.69 10.61 2.01
N GLY A 45 6.76 11.89 2.34
CA GLY A 45 5.90 12.51 3.32
C GLY A 45 4.47 12.64 2.80
N ARG A 46 3.46 12.23 3.59
CA ARG A 46 2.05 12.27 3.15
C ARG A 46 1.60 13.69 2.74
N ASN A 47 1.93 14.70 3.53
CA ASN A 47 1.51 16.08 3.23
C ASN A 47 2.13 16.61 1.92
N ASP A 48 3.39 16.25 1.64
CA ASP A 48 4.05 16.62 0.39
C ASP A 48 3.47 15.84 -0.79
N SER A 49 3.19 14.55 -0.59
CA SER A 49 2.68 13.63 -1.62
C SER A 49 1.28 13.99 -2.13
N TYR A 50 0.48 14.66 -1.31
CA TYR A 50 -0.89 15.10 -1.62
C TYR A 50 -1.03 16.63 -1.70
N LYS A 51 0.08 17.37 -1.81
CA LYS A 51 0.07 18.84 -1.82
C LYS A 51 -0.67 19.43 -3.02
N ASP A 52 -0.53 18.81 -4.19
CA ASP A 52 -1.20 19.22 -5.42
C ASP A 52 -1.44 18.02 -6.35
N MET A 53 -2.25 18.26 -7.38
CA MET A 53 -2.67 17.23 -8.34
C MET A 53 -1.49 16.62 -9.13
N VAL A 54 -0.43 17.39 -9.40
CA VAL A 54 0.72 16.93 -10.17
C VAL A 54 1.56 15.98 -9.31
N VAL A 55 1.83 16.37 -8.07
CA VAL A 55 2.56 15.52 -7.13
C VAL A 55 1.79 14.25 -6.82
N GLU A 56 0.48 14.33 -6.60
CA GLU A 56 -0.37 13.16 -6.37
C GLU A 56 -0.37 12.22 -7.59
N LYS A 57 -0.42 12.76 -8.81
CA LYS A 57 -0.33 11.96 -10.04
C LYS A 57 1.00 11.22 -10.12
N ASN A 58 2.11 11.88 -9.79
CA ASN A 58 3.42 11.27 -9.77
C ASN A 58 3.53 10.20 -8.68
N LEU A 59 3.02 10.46 -7.48
CA LEU A 59 2.93 9.50 -6.37
C LEU A 59 2.23 8.21 -6.83
N ARG A 60 1.08 8.32 -7.50
CA ARG A 60 0.36 7.15 -8.03
C ARG A 60 1.21 6.35 -9.02
N GLY A 61 2.00 7.03 -9.85
CA GLY A 61 2.96 6.38 -10.75
C GLY A 61 4.05 5.60 -10.00
N VAL A 62 4.62 6.20 -8.95
CA VAL A 62 5.65 5.54 -8.12
C VAL A 62 5.07 4.34 -7.37
N LEU A 63 3.92 4.50 -6.70
CA LEU A 63 3.25 3.41 -5.98
C LEU A 63 2.93 2.24 -6.93
N ARG A 64 2.38 2.53 -8.12
CA ARG A 64 2.11 1.50 -9.12
C ARG A 64 3.39 0.79 -9.57
N SER A 65 4.47 1.53 -9.83
CA SER A 65 5.73 0.93 -10.24
C SER A 65 6.34 0.04 -9.16
N GLU A 66 6.22 0.43 -7.89
CA GLU A 66 6.70 -0.39 -6.77
C GLU A 66 5.85 -1.64 -6.56
N VAL A 67 4.53 -1.53 -6.71
CA VAL A 67 3.62 -2.69 -6.70
C VAL A 67 4.00 -3.66 -7.82
N ASP A 68 4.12 -3.18 -9.07
CA ASP A 68 4.45 -4.01 -10.22
C ASP A 68 5.79 -4.76 -10.03
N ARG A 69 6.79 -4.12 -9.40
CA ARG A 69 8.08 -4.75 -9.07
C ARG A 69 8.00 -5.76 -7.92
N SER A 70 7.07 -5.56 -7.00
CA SER A 70 6.94 -6.37 -5.79
C SER A 70 6.07 -7.61 -5.99
N VAL A 71 5.17 -7.59 -6.96
CA VAL A 71 4.25 -8.68 -7.24
C VAL A 71 5.03 -9.92 -7.71
N SER A 72 4.84 -11.02 -6.99
CA SER A 72 5.46 -12.32 -7.28
C SER A 72 4.50 -13.47 -6.95
N ARG A 73 4.83 -14.69 -7.39
CA ARG A 73 3.96 -15.88 -7.22
C ARG A 73 3.59 -16.13 -5.75
N ASP A 74 4.56 -15.95 -4.86
CA ASP A 74 4.47 -16.32 -3.44
C ASP A 74 4.42 -15.08 -2.53
N SER A 75 3.97 -13.94 -3.06
CA SER A 75 3.76 -12.73 -2.28
C SER A 75 2.30 -12.32 -2.15
N ILE A 76 2.00 -11.72 -1.01
CA ILE A 76 0.80 -10.95 -0.75
C ILE A 76 1.23 -9.50 -0.61
N ILE A 77 0.78 -8.65 -1.53
CA ILE A 77 1.08 -7.23 -1.52
C ILE A 77 -0.12 -6.47 -0.98
N ILE A 78 0.09 -5.66 0.05
CA ILE A 78 -0.94 -4.79 0.64
C ILE A 78 -0.56 -3.35 0.35
N VAL A 79 -1.42 -2.62 -0.35
CA VAL A 79 -1.21 -1.21 -0.67
C VAL A 79 -2.00 -0.36 0.31
N ASP A 80 -1.30 0.37 1.18
CA ASP A 80 -1.90 1.33 2.11
C ASP A 80 -1.70 2.75 1.57
N SER A 81 -2.68 3.22 0.81
CA SER A 81 -2.72 4.58 0.27
C SER A 81 -4.17 5.08 0.24
N LEU A 82 -4.42 6.32 -0.19
CA LEU A 82 -5.78 6.87 -0.22
C LEU A 82 -6.69 6.10 -1.18
N ASN A 83 -6.20 5.82 -2.41
CA ASN A 83 -6.92 5.09 -3.46
C ASN A 83 -8.41 5.50 -3.60
N ASN A 84 -8.67 6.81 -3.47
CA ASN A 84 -10.00 7.43 -3.41
C ASN A 84 -10.61 7.61 -4.82
N ILE A 85 -9.77 7.69 -5.85
CA ILE A 85 -10.20 7.96 -7.22
C ILE A 85 -10.37 6.62 -7.96
N LYS A 86 -11.52 6.45 -8.63
CA LYS A 86 -11.84 5.28 -9.46
C LYS A 86 -11.15 5.32 -10.82
#